data_AF-B1C1A6-F1
#
_entry.id   AF-B1C1A6-F1
#
_cell.length_a   1.000
_cell.length_b   1.000
_cell.length_c   1.000
_cell.angle_alpha   90.00
_cell.angle_beta   90.00
_cell.angle_gamma   90.00
#
_symmetry.space_group_name_H-M   'P 1'
#
loop_
_entity.id
_entity.type
_entity.pdbx_description
1 polymer ?
#
loop_
_entity_poly.entity_id
_entity_poly.type
_entity_poly.pdbx_seq_one_letter_code
_entity_poly.pdbx_strand_id
1 'polypeptide(L)' 'MSKKDIVKYIIDEYGVTSPTDITNALKDLLGETLQDMLNSEFDEYMGYDKYDQKTDKTNYRNGVYKKNS' A
#
# COMPACT_ATOMS: atom_id res chain seq x y z
N MET A 1 -21.11 -2.75 8.90
CA MET A 1 -19.80 -3.35 9.23
C MET A 1 -19.42 -2.93 10.63
N SER A 2 -19.34 -3.91 11.53
CA SER A 2 -18.81 -3.73 12.87
C SER A 2 -17.28 -3.87 12.86
N LYS A 3 -16.60 -3.36 13.89
CA LYS A 3 -15.15 -3.60 14.09
C LYS A 3 -14.83 -5.11 14.11
N LYS A 4 -15.75 -5.94 14.61
CA LYS A 4 -15.59 -7.41 14.61
C LYS A 4 -15.65 -8.00 13.20
N ASP A 5 -16.44 -7.40 12.31
CA ASP A 5 -16.58 -7.89 10.92
C ASP A 5 -15.28 -7.65 10.14
N ILE A 6 -14.64 -6.50 10.35
CA ILE A 6 -13.34 -6.17 9.75
C ILE A 6 -12.23 -7.10 10.27
N VAL A 7 -12.20 -7.32 11.59
CA VAL A 7 -11.23 -8.24 12.20
C VAL A 7 -11.43 -9.67 11.68
N LYS A 8 -12.68 -10.11 11.51
CA LYS A 8 -12.97 -11.43 10.96
C LYS A 8 -12.50 -11.56 9.51
N TYR A 9 -12.75 -10.54 8.69
CA TYR A 9 -12.22 -10.49 7.32
C TYR A 9 -10.69 -10.60 7.29
N ILE A 10 -10.00 -9.87 8.16
CA ILE A 10 -8.53 -9.93 8.26
C ILE A 10 -8.06 -11.34 8.69
N ILE A 11 -8.74 -11.96 9.66
CA ILE A 11 -8.42 -13.31 10.13
C ILE A 11 -8.56 -14.34 9.00
N ASP A 12 -9.65 -14.24 8.24
CA ASP A 12 -9.97 -15.17 7.16
C ASP A 12 -9.02 -14.98 5.96
N GLU A 13 -8.74 -13.73 5.55
CA GLU A 13 -7.92 -13.41 4.38
C GLU A 13 -6.42 -13.67 4.62
N TYR A 14 -5.91 -13.38 5.83
CA TYR A 14 -4.50 -13.59 6.18
C TYR A 14 -4.22 -14.97 6.80
N GLY A 15 -5.24 -15.84 6.94
CA GLY A 15 -5.07 -17.19 7.50
C GLY A 15 -4.51 -17.18 8.92
N VAL A 16 -5.00 -16.26 9.76
CA VAL A 16 -4.48 -16.02 11.10
C VAL A 16 -4.71 -17.23 12.01
N THR A 17 -3.64 -17.72 12.63
CA THR A 17 -3.73 -18.79 13.63
C THR A 17 -3.18 -18.41 15.01
N SER A 18 -2.45 -17.29 15.09
CA SER A 18 -1.81 -16.81 16.31
C SER A 18 -1.89 -15.28 16.48
N PRO A 19 -1.68 -14.75 17.71
CA PRO A 19 -1.58 -13.31 17.94
C PRO A 19 -0.47 -12.62 17.12
N THR A 20 0.60 -13.35 16.82
CA THR A 20 1.69 -12.88 15.96
C THR A 20 1.22 -12.68 14.53
N ASP A 21 0.42 -13.61 14.00
CA ASP A 21 -0.12 -13.54 12.63
C ASP A 21 -1.04 -12.34 12.47
N ILE A 22 -1.91 -12.06 13.46
CA ILE A 22 -2.75 -10.85 13.46
C ILE A 22 -1.88 -9.61 13.38
N THR A 23 -0.82 -9.55 14.18
CA THR A 23 0.04 -8.37 14.25
C THR A 23 0.79 -8.15 12.93
N ASN A 24 1.23 -9.23 12.27
CA ASN A 24 1.86 -9.15 10.96
C ASN A 24 0.88 -8.75 9.87
N ALA A 25 -0.32 -9.35 9.84
CA ALA A 25 -1.39 -8.97 8.92
C ALA A 25 -1.73 -7.47 9.01
N LEU A 26 -1.82 -6.94 10.24
CA LEU A 26 -2.05 -5.50 10.45
C LEU A 26 -0.88 -4.63 9.98
N LYS A 27 0.37 -5.09 10.15
CA LYS A 27 1.56 -4.38 9.65
C LYS A 27 1.60 -4.36 8.13
N ASP A 28 1.29 -5.48 7.49
CA ASP A 28 1.29 -5.62 6.04
C ASP A 28 0.17 -4.77 5.44
N LEU A 29 -1.06 -4.86 5.97
CA LEU A 29 -2.20 -4.03 5.55
C LEU A 29 -1.90 -2.54 5.67
N LEU A 30 -1.31 -2.12 6.79
CA LEU A 30 -0.90 -0.72 6.98
C LEU A 30 0.22 -0.34 6.01
N GLY A 31 1.19 -1.22 5.78
CA GLY A 31 2.29 -1.02 4.85
C GLY A 31 1.81 -0.81 3.42
N GLU A 32 0.88 -1.64 2.96
CA GLU A 32 0.23 -1.52 1.64
C GLU A 32 -0.57 -0.22 1.53
N THR A 33 -1.39 0.09 2.54
CA THR A 33 -2.19 1.33 2.56
C THR A 33 -1.31 2.57 2.47
N LEU A 34 -0.21 2.61 3.24
CA LEU A 34 0.75 3.73 3.20
C LEU A 34 1.44 3.81 1.84
N GLN A 35 1.81 2.68 1.26
CA GLN A 35 2.44 2.64 -0.06
C GLN A 35 1.51 3.19 -1.15
N ASP A 36 0.22 2.87 -1.08
CA ASP A 36 -0.80 3.39 -1.99
C ASP A 36 -1.00 4.90 -1.83
N MET A 37 -1.05 5.39 -0.60
CA MET A 37 -1.10 6.84 -0.33
C MET A 37 0.11 7.56 -0.91
N LEU A 38 1.33 7.04 -0.68
CA LEU A 38 2.56 7.61 -1.23
C LEU A 38 2.59 7.60 -2.76
N ASN A 39 2.08 6.53 -3.38
CA ASN A 39 1.97 6.47 -4.84
C ASN A 39 0.99 7.53 -5.35
N SER A 40 -0.18 7.68 -4.73
CA SER A 40 -1.16 8.70 -5.11
C SER A 40 -0.60 10.12 -5.00
N GLU A 41 0.08 10.44 -3.90
CA GLU A 41 0.73 11.74 -3.72
C GLU A 41 1.82 11.98 -4.78
N PHE A 42 2.55 10.93 -5.16
CA PHE A 42 3.58 11.02 -6.19
C PHE A 42 2.99 11.18 -7.60
N ASP A 43 1.87 10.51 -7.90
CA ASP A 43 1.13 10.66 -9.16
C ASP A 43 0.63 12.10 -9.32
N GLU A 44 0.10 12.70 -8.25
CA GLU A 44 -0.33 14.10 -8.21
C GLU A 44 0.86 15.06 -8.40
N TYR A 45 1.97 14.84 -7.69
CA TYR A 45 3.18 15.67 -7.82
C TYR A 45 3.77 15.64 -9.23
N MET A 46 3.82 14.46 -9.85
CA MET A 46 4.37 14.28 -11.20
C MET A 46 3.40 14.72 -12.29
N GLY A 47 2.10 14.78 -11.99
CA GLY A 47 1.04 15.15 -12.93
C GLY A 47 0.74 14.06 -13.98
N TYR A 48 1.18 12.83 -13.74
CA TYR A 48 0.93 11.69 -14.63
C TYR A 48 1.05 10.35 -13.90
N ASP A 49 0.27 9.37 -14.35
CA ASP A 49 0.23 8.02 -13.79
C ASP A 49 1.44 7.17 -14.18
N LYS A 50 1.73 6.14 -13.39
CA LYS A 50 2.76 5.16 -13.73
C LYS A 50 2.50 4.57 -15.12
N TYR A 51 3.52 4.61 -15.99
CA TYR A 51 3.47 4.18 -17.40
C TYR A 51 2.63 5.04 -18.34
N ASP A 52 2.28 6.27 -17.97
CA ASP A 52 1.73 7.22 -18.94
C ASP A 52 2.73 7.40 -20.11
N GLN A 53 2.26 7.16 -21.33
CA GLN A 53 3.02 7.38 -22.59
C GLN A 53 2.49 8.55 -23.43
N LYS A 54 1.42 9.22 -22.98
CA LYS A 54 0.71 10.27 -23.71
C LYS A 54 1.23 11.65 -23.38
N THR A 55 1.67 11.84 -22.14
CA THR A 55 2.19 13.11 -21.63
C THR A 55 3.67 13.23 -21.96
N ASP A 56 4.11 14.36 -22.52
CA ASP A 56 5.53 14.62 -22.76
C ASP A 56 6.20 15.03 -21.44
N LYS A 57 7.26 14.33 -21.03
CA LYS A 57 7.79 14.36 -19.66
C LYS A 57 9.28 14.70 -19.66
N THR A 58 9.68 15.62 -18.78
CA THR A 58 11.09 15.96 -18.52
C THR A 58 11.68 15.22 -17.32
N ASN A 59 10.81 14.72 -16.42
CA ASN A 59 11.18 13.94 -15.25
C ASN A 59 10.45 12.59 -15.25
N TYR A 60 11.19 11.51 -15.02
CA TYR A 60 10.71 10.13 -15.10
C TYR A 60 10.83 9.41 -13.76
N ARG A 61 9.86 8.53 -13.48
CA ARG A 61 9.88 7.70 -12.28
C ARG A 61 11.12 6.83 -12.24
N ASN A 62 11.83 6.81 -11.11
CA ASN A 62 13.10 6.12 -10.94
C ASN A 62 13.01 4.92 -9.98
N GLY A 63 11.96 4.10 -10.14
CA GLY A 63 11.75 2.91 -9.32
C GLY A 63 11.30 3.20 -7.88
N VAL A 64 11.53 2.24 -6.99
CA VAL A 64 11.15 2.30 -5.57
C VAL A 64 12.39 2.08 -4.70
N TYR A 65 12.42 2.73 -3.54
CA TYR A 65 13.47 2.55 -2.54
C TYR A 65 12.88 1.95 -1.26
N LYS A 66 13.50 0.88 -0.76
CA LYS A 66 13.11 0.31 0.53
C LYS A 66 13.62 1.24 1.64
N LYS A 67 12.70 1.89 2.34
CA LYS A 67 13.03 2.65 3.54
C LYS A 67 13.50 1.67 4.62
N ASN A 68 14.82 1.61 4.83
CA ASN A 68 15.37 0.95 6.00
C ASN A 68 14.91 1.72 7.24
N SER A 69 14.14 1.05 8.10
CA SER A 69 13.76 1.54 9.42
C SER A 69 14.89 1.29 10.40
#